data_AF-T1GUW0-F1
#
_entry.id   AF-T1GUW0-F1
#
_cell.length_a   1.000
_cell.length_b   1.000
_cell.length_c   1.000
_cell.angle_alpha   90.00
_cell.angle_beta   90.00
_cell.angle_gamma   90.00
#
_symmetry.space_group_name_H-M   'P 1'
#
loop_
_entity.id
_entity.type
_entity.pdbx_description
1 polymer ?
#
loop_
_entity_poly.entity_id
_entity_poly.type
_entity_poly.pdbx_seq_one_letter_code
_entity_poly.pdbx_strand_id
1 'polypeptide(L)'
;MKKISLSALQESEEEGSGGDSDGKPGALSKLFNFINTVKELEEGPKEVEEPEKKTPEEIFRKILIKIITGWAEETQIENPKLVREMFGLLVRQYDTVGELVRALEKTYVINFKAKNDVAEMWVGLSQIRALLPVQMSHEEEELMRKRLWKLVNNATFFQHPDLIRILRVHENVMAVMMNTLGRRAQAQSDAPATTEGGEGVPHKEKDTSHEMVVGCCRFLCYFCRTGRQNQKAMFDHFDFLLDNANILLARPSLRGSTPLDVAYSSLMENTELALALREHYLEKIAVYLSRCGLQSNSELVEKGYPDLGWDPVEGERYLDFLRYCVWVNGESVEENANLVFVFLSVVQNV
;
A
#
# COMPACT_ATOMS: atom_id res chain seq x y z
N MET A 1 7.11 -28.44 -17.10
CA MET A 1 6.88 -27.44 -18.17
C MET A 1 7.08 -28.11 -19.52
N LYS A 2 5.99 -28.55 -20.17
CA LYS A 2 6.02 -29.09 -21.54
C LYS A 2 6.00 -27.91 -22.52
N LYS A 3 6.93 -27.89 -23.47
CA LYS A 3 7.08 -26.83 -24.48
C LYS A 3 5.88 -26.87 -25.42
N ILE A 4 5.13 -25.76 -25.51
CA ILE A 4 4.06 -25.58 -26.50
C ILE A 4 4.74 -25.14 -27.80
N SER A 5 4.63 -25.97 -28.84
CA SER A 5 5.14 -25.66 -30.17
C SER A 5 4.19 -24.69 -30.88
N LEU A 6 4.76 -23.59 -31.39
CA LEU A 6 4.10 -22.48 -32.09
C LEU A 6 3.47 -22.84 -33.45
N SER A 7 3.42 -24.12 -33.83
CA SER A 7 2.98 -24.57 -35.15
C SER A 7 1.46 -24.63 -35.33
N ALA A 8 0.67 -24.31 -34.30
CA ALA A 8 -0.80 -24.39 -34.36
C ALA A 8 -1.49 -23.08 -34.83
N LEU A 9 -0.74 -22.07 -35.25
CA LEU A 9 -1.26 -20.73 -35.58
C LEU A 9 -1.09 -20.31 -37.06
N GLN A 10 -0.65 -21.20 -37.94
CA GLN A 10 -0.58 -20.92 -39.37
C GLN A 10 -1.42 -21.91 -40.14
N GLU A 11 -2.67 -21.54 -40.42
CA GLU A 11 -3.27 -21.66 -41.75
C GLU A 11 -4.63 -20.95 -41.80
N SER A 12 -4.74 -19.93 -42.64
CA SER A 12 -5.84 -19.73 -43.62
C SER A 12 -5.72 -18.36 -44.30
N GLU A 13 -5.25 -18.35 -45.55
CA GLU A 13 -5.74 -17.40 -46.57
C GLU A 13 -5.97 -18.17 -47.89
N GLU A 14 -7.21 -18.14 -48.35
CA GLU A 14 -7.79 -18.52 -49.65
C GLU A 14 -7.10 -17.75 -50.81
N GLU A 15 -7.17 -18.01 -52.12
CA GLU A 15 -7.92 -18.87 -53.04
C GLU A 15 -7.28 -18.69 -54.45
N GLY A 16 -7.49 -19.61 -55.41
CA GLY A 16 -7.62 -19.21 -56.84
C GLY A 16 -6.92 -20.04 -57.94
N SER A 17 -7.73 -20.90 -58.60
CA SER A 17 -7.71 -21.30 -60.04
C SER A 17 -6.46 -21.99 -60.63
N GLY A 18 -6.51 -22.98 -61.52
CA GLY A 18 -7.54 -23.65 -62.30
C GLY A 18 -6.84 -24.59 -63.33
N GLY A 19 -7.58 -25.49 -63.99
CA GLY A 19 -7.12 -26.15 -65.23
C GLY A 19 -7.19 -27.68 -65.27
N ASP A 20 -8.15 -28.18 -66.06
CA ASP A 20 -8.37 -29.57 -66.46
C ASP A 20 -7.19 -30.20 -67.24
N SER A 21 -6.90 -31.49 -66.99
CA SER A 21 -6.54 -32.43 -68.06
C SER A 21 -6.58 -33.90 -67.60
N ASP A 22 -7.40 -34.68 -68.29
CA ASP A 22 -7.59 -36.13 -68.21
C ASP A 22 -6.32 -36.91 -68.63
N GLY A 23 -5.96 -37.99 -67.92
CA GLY A 23 -4.77 -38.78 -68.26
C GLY A 23 -4.33 -39.87 -67.27
N LYS A 24 -5.02 -41.03 -67.28
CA LYS A 24 -4.63 -42.39 -66.81
C LYS A 24 -4.07 -42.52 -65.36
N PRO A 25 -4.52 -43.51 -64.55
CA PRO A 25 -3.98 -43.74 -63.20
C PRO A 25 -2.59 -44.40 -63.29
N GLY A 26 -1.59 -43.61 -63.64
CA GLY A 26 -0.20 -44.00 -63.76
C GLY A 26 0.43 -44.14 -62.38
N ALA A 27 1.35 -45.11 -62.27
CA ALA A 27 2.33 -45.42 -61.21
C ALA A 27 2.34 -44.60 -59.91
N LEU A 28 2.23 -43.27 -59.97
CA LEU A 28 2.12 -42.35 -58.84
C LEU A 28 0.93 -42.64 -57.91
N SER A 29 -0.26 -42.99 -58.43
CA SER A 29 -1.40 -43.35 -57.55
C SER A 29 -1.15 -44.65 -56.79
N LYS A 30 -0.45 -45.62 -57.41
CA LYS A 30 -0.04 -46.86 -56.73
C LYS A 30 1.08 -46.61 -55.73
N LEU A 31 1.99 -45.68 -56.03
CA LEU A 31 3.04 -45.23 -55.11
C LEU A 31 2.44 -44.48 -53.91
N PHE A 32 1.44 -43.61 -54.12
CA PHE A 32 0.72 -42.94 -53.06
C PHE A 32 -0.08 -43.92 -52.20
N ASN A 33 -0.74 -44.89 -52.82
CA ASN A 33 -1.45 -45.94 -52.08
C ASN A 33 -0.47 -46.82 -51.30
N PHE A 34 0.71 -47.14 -51.87
CA PHE A 34 1.78 -47.89 -51.20
C PHE A 34 2.41 -47.09 -50.06
N ILE A 35 2.66 -45.79 -50.25
CA ILE A 35 3.15 -44.88 -49.20
C ILE A 35 2.10 -44.76 -48.09
N ASN A 36 0.81 -44.66 -48.43
CA ASN A 36 -0.25 -44.67 -47.43
C ASN A 36 -0.37 -46.01 -46.71
N THR A 37 -0.23 -47.15 -47.39
CA THR A 37 -0.24 -48.47 -46.72
C THR A 37 1.01 -48.68 -45.86
N VAL A 38 2.18 -48.19 -46.27
CA VAL A 38 3.40 -48.23 -45.46
C VAL A 38 3.28 -47.27 -44.27
N LYS A 39 2.65 -46.11 -44.43
CA LYS A 39 2.37 -45.17 -43.35
C LYS A 39 1.34 -45.73 -42.35
N GLU A 40 0.33 -46.47 -42.83
CA GLU A 40 -0.62 -47.19 -41.98
C GLU A 40 -0.01 -48.42 -41.28
N LEU A 41 1.05 -49.01 -41.84
CA LEU A 41 1.80 -50.12 -41.25
C LEU A 41 2.91 -49.65 -40.29
N GLU A 42 3.47 -48.45 -40.49
CA GLU A 42 4.40 -47.76 -39.57
C GLU A 42 3.66 -47.02 -38.43
N GLU A 43 2.41 -46.61 -38.65
CA GLU A 43 1.49 -46.22 -37.57
C GLU A 43 1.08 -47.48 -36.79
N GLY A 44 2.01 -47.96 -35.93
CA GLY A 44 1.67 -48.83 -34.81
C GLY A 44 0.46 -48.27 -34.04
N PRO A 45 -0.30 -49.12 -33.33
CA PRO A 45 -1.58 -48.75 -32.74
C PRO A 45 -1.44 -47.41 -32.02
N LYS A 46 -2.16 -46.38 -32.51
CA LYS A 46 -2.19 -45.05 -31.89
C LYS A 46 -2.33 -45.28 -30.39
N GLU A 47 -1.28 -44.95 -29.63
CA GLU A 47 -1.35 -44.98 -28.17
C GLU A 47 -2.64 -44.25 -27.83
N VAL A 48 -3.60 -44.99 -27.28
CA VAL A 48 -4.81 -44.37 -26.74
C VAL A 48 -4.27 -43.43 -25.69
N GLU A 49 -4.26 -42.13 -25.98
CA GLU A 49 -3.92 -41.11 -25.00
C GLU A 49 -4.78 -41.41 -23.79
N GLU A 50 -4.17 -41.95 -22.72
CA GLU A 50 -4.88 -42.14 -21.46
C GLU A 50 -5.54 -40.79 -21.16
N PRO A 51 -6.86 -40.74 -20.94
CA PRO A 51 -7.53 -39.47 -20.73
C PRO A 51 -6.81 -38.79 -19.57
N GLU A 52 -6.18 -37.63 -19.85
CA GLU A 52 -5.40 -36.90 -18.85
C GLU A 52 -6.23 -36.86 -17.58
N LYS A 53 -5.74 -37.52 -16.52
CA LYS A 53 -6.46 -37.58 -15.25
C LYS A 53 -6.54 -36.16 -14.74
N LYS A 54 -7.70 -35.53 -14.97
CA LYS A 54 -8.01 -34.18 -14.50
C LYS A 54 -7.67 -34.13 -13.02
N THR A 55 -6.88 -33.15 -12.64
CA THR A 55 -6.52 -32.96 -11.24
C THR A 55 -7.81 -32.74 -10.42
N PRO A 56 -7.85 -33.13 -9.13
CA PRO A 56 -9.01 -32.86 -8.27
C PRO A 56 -9.44 -31.39 -8.30
N GLU A 57 -8.49 -30.48 -8.45
CA GLU A 57 -8.70 -29.04 -8.59
C GLU A 57 -9.47 -28.66 -9.87
N GLU A 58 -9.14 -29.27 -11.01
CA GLU A 58 -9.86 -29.04 -12.26
C GLU A 58 -11.30 -29.57 -12.23
N ILE A 59 -11.52 -30.69 -11.54
CA ILE A 59 -12.86 -31.25 -11.33
C ILE A 59 -13.68 -30.28 -10.49
N PHE A 60 -13.12 -29.82 -9.36
CA PHE A 60 -13.76 -28.84 -8.49
C PHE A 60 -14.10 -27.54 -9.23
N ARG A 61 -13.17 -27.01 -10.03
CA ARG A 61 -13.35 -25.83 -10.85
C ARG A 61 -14.52 -25.99 -11.84
N LYS A 62 -14.59 -27.13 -12.54
CA LYS A 62 -15.68 -27.41 -13.50
C LYS A 62 -17.04 -27.52 -12.82
N ILE A 63 -17.09 -28.13 -11.63
CA ILE A 63 -18.30 -28.22 -10.83
C ILE A 63 -18.76 -26.82 -10.40
N LEU A 64 -17.85 -25.97 -9.90
CA LEU A 64 -18.16 -24.60 -9.51
C LEU A 64 -18.70 -23.77 -10.67
N ILE A 65 -18.05 -23.82 -11.83
CA ILE A 65 -18.50 -23.10 -13.03
C ILE A 65 -19.91 -23.56 -13.42
N LYS A 66 -20.16 -24.88 -13.42
CA LYS A 66 -21.48 -25.44 -13.75
C LYS A 66 -22.56 -25.02 -12.76
N ILE A 67 -22.25 -24.96 -11.47
CA ILE A 67 -23.23 -24.56 -10.44
C ILE A 67 -23.56 -23.07 -10.58
N ILE A 68 -22.55 -22.20 -10.72
CA ILE A 68 -22.76 -20.74 -10.80
C ILE A 68 -23.53 -20.38 -12.09
N THR A 69 -23.21 -21.04 -13.21
CA THR A 69 -23.94 -20.86 -14.47
C THR A 69 -25.37 -21.38 -14.37
N GLY A 70 -25.58 -22.55 -13.77
CA GLY A 70 -26.91 -23.09 -13.50
C GLY A 70 -27.78 -22.15 -12.67
N TRP A 71 -27.24 -21.57 -11.59
CA TRP A 71 -27.99 -20.60 -10.76
C TRP A 71 -28.41 -19.34 -11.54
N ALA A 72 -27.56 -18.87 -12.44
CA ALA A 72 -27.85 -17.70 -13.27
C ALA A 72 -28.83 -18.00 -14.40
N GLU A 73 -28.86 -19.24 -14.90
CA GLU A 73 -29.77 -19.71 -15.95
C GLU A 73 -31.17 -20.05 -15.41
N GLU A 74 -31.26 -20.61 -14.20
CA GLU A 74 -32.51 -21.10 -13.62
C GLU A 74 -33.42 -19.97 -13.11
N THR A 75 -32.85 -18.92 -12.54
CA THR A 75 -33.63 -17.86 -11.87
C THR A 75 -32.99 -16.48 -12.00
N GLN A 76 -33.82 -15.44 -12.11
CA GLN A 76 -33.36 -14.07 -12.04
C GLN A 76 -32.99 -13.73 -10.58
N ILE A 77 -31.72 -13.39 -10.34
CA ILE A 77 -31.21 -13.04 -9.02
C ILE A 77 -31.26 -11.52 -8.83
N GLU A 78 -32.08 -11.05 -7.89
CA GLU A 78 -32.26 -9.61 -7.62
C GLU A 78 -31.18 -9.04 -6.70
N ASN A 79 -30.57 -9.85 -5.82
CA ASN A 79 -29.61 -9.35 -4.83
C ASN A 79 -28.25 -9.00 -5.48
N PRO A 80 -27.87 -7.72 -5.58
CA PRO A 80 -26.64 -7.31 -6.27
C PRO A 80 -25.38 -7.77 -5.55
N LYS A 81 -25.41 -7.97 -4.22
CA LYS A 81 -24.27 -8.50 -3.47
C LYS A 81 -24.00 -9.94 -3.83
N LEU A 82 -25.05 -10.76 -3.95
CA LEU A 82 -24.93 -12.15 -4.35
C LEU A 82 -24.38 -12.26 -5.77
N VAL A 83 -24.92 -11.46 -6.70
CA VAL A 83 -24.42 -11.39 -8.09
C VAL A 83 -22.93 -11.03 -8.13
N ARG A 84 -22.50 -10.04 -7.35
CA ARG A 84 -21.08 -9.66 -7.26
C ARG A 84 -20.19 -10.80 -6.76
N GLU A 85 -20.60 -11.51 -5.71
CA GLU A 85 -19.83 -12.64 -5.18
C GLU A 85 -19.82 -13.84 -6.14
N MET A 86 -20.92 -14.12 -6.84
CA MET A 86 -20.99 -15.17 -7.86
C MET A 86 -20.02 -14.90 -9.01
N PHE A 87 -20.05 -13.69 -9.58
CA PHE A 87 -19.12 -13.32 -10.65
C PHE A 87 -17.68 -13.23 -10.14
N GLY A 88 -17.45 -12.75 -8.92
CA GLY A 88 -16.14 -12.75 -8.29
C GLY A 88 -15.56 -14.16 -8.16
N LEU A 89 -16.36 -15.13 -7.72
CA LEU A 89 -15.95 -16.53 -7.63
C LEU A 89 -15.69 -17.13 -9.01
N LEU A 90 -16.54 -16.82 -10.00
CA LEU A 90 -16.40 -17.31 -11.36
C LEU A 90 -15.11 -16.79 -12.02
N VAL A 91 -14.81 -15.49 -11.90
CA VAL A 91 -13.57 -14.89 -12.43
C VAL A 91 -12.34 -15.56 -11.82
N ARG A 92 -12.34 -15.85 -10.52
CA ARG A 92 -11.22 -16.57 -9.86
C ARG A 92 -11.03 -18.00 -10.38
N GLN A 93 -12.10 -18.64 -10.87
CA GLN A 93 -11.97 -19.96 -11.49
C GLN A 93 -11.27 -19.90 -12.85
N TYR A 94 -11.43 -18.81 -13.60
CA TYR A 94 -10.74 -18.60 -14.88
C TYR A 94 -9.34 -18.00 -14.71
N ASP A 95 -9.18 -17.04 -13.79
CA ASP A 95 -7.91 -16.36 -13.49
C ASP A 95 -7.08 -17.10 -12.43
N THR A 96 -6.70 -18.34 -12.73
CA THR A 96 -5.84 -19.14 -11.83
C THR A 96 -4.46 -18.55 -11.64
N VAL A 97 -3.87 -18.11 -12.75
CA VAL A 97 -2.51 -17.59 -12.79
C VAL A 97 -2.46 -16.28 -12.02
N GLY A 98 -3.41 -15.36 -12.23
CA GLY A 98 -3.48 -14.11 -11.50
C GLY A 98 -3.72 -14.32 -10.01
N GLU A 99 -4.60 -15.25 -9.62
CA GLU A 99 -4.80 -15.60 -8.20
C GLU A 99 -3.52 -16.14 -7.55
N LEU A 100 -2.78 -16.99 -8.26
CA LEU A 100 -1.52 -17.53 -7.78
C LEU A 100 -0.45 -16.44 -7.64
N VAL A 101 -0.33 -15.55 -8.63
CA VAL A 101 0.60 -14.40 -8.59
C VAL A 101 0.27 -13.50 -7.39
N ARG A 102 -1.00 -13.13 -7.20
CA ARG A 102 -1.46 -12.32 -6.06
C ARG A 102 -1.21 -12.99 -4.71
N ALA A 103 -1.32 -14.31 -4.63
CA ALA A 103 -1.01 -15.07 -3.42
C ALA A 103 0.50 -15.12 -3.15
N LEU A 104 1.31 -15.27 -4.21
CA LEU A 104 2.77 -15.34 -4.11
C LEU A 104 3.36 -14.01 -3.63
N GLU A 105 2.82 -12.87 -4.09
CA GLU A 105 3.20 -11.54 -3.61
C GLU A 105 3.05 -11.37 -2.09
N LYS A 106 2.15 -12.14 -1.47
CA LYS A 106 1.87 -12.11 -0.01
C LYS A 106 2.58 -13.22 0.76
N THR A 107 3.25 -14.13 0.07
CA THR A 107 3.91 -15.28 0.68
C THR A 107 5.33 -14.90 1.09
N TYR A 108 5.73 -15.24 2.31
CA TYR A 108 7.07 -14.97 2.82
C TYR A 108 7.63 -16.20 3.52
N VAL A 109 8.92 -16.45 3.32
CA VAL A 109 9.61 -17.61 3.92
C VAL A 109 10.52 -17.10 5.03
N ILE A 110 10.32 -17.64 6.24
CA ILE A 110 11.09 -17.30 7.43
C ILE A 110 12.01 -18.45 7.83
N ASN A 111 13.09 -18.11 8.55
CA ASN A 111 13.91 -19.11 9.21
C ASN A 111 13.14 -19.73 10.39
N PHE A 112 13.32 -21.03 10.64
CA PHE A 112 12.74 -21.73 11.79
C PHE A 112 13.06 -21.05 13.13
N LYS A 113 14.23 -20.43 13.27
CA LYS A 113 14.61 -19.70 14.49
C LYS A 113 13.69 -18.52 14.82
N ALA A 114 13.15 -17.84 13.79
CA ALA A 114 12.27 -16.68 13.95
C ALA A 114 10.78 -17.07 14.16
N LYS A 115 10.45 -18.36 14.21
CA LYS A 115 9.06 -18.84 14.27
C LYS A 115 8.28 -18.26 15.44
N ASN A 116 8.87 -18.24 16.64
CA ASN A 116 8.20 -17.75 17.85
C ASN A 116 8.01 -16.23 17.80
N ASP A 117 9.04 -15.51 17.36
CA ASP A 117 9.02 -14.06 17.22
C ASP A 117 7.95 -13.62 16.20
N VAL A 118 7.84 -14.32 15.07
CA VAL A 118 6.81 -14.07 14.05
C VAL A 118 5.41 -14.40 14.58
N ALA A 119 5.26 -15.47 15.37
CA ALA A 119 3.98 -15.82 15.98
C ALA A 119 3.50 -14.74 16.96
N GLU A 120 4.40 -14.21 17.80
CA GLU A 120 4.08 -13.13 18.72
C GLU A 120 3.73 -11.83 17.97
N MET A 121 4.48 -11.51 16.92
CA MET A 121 4.19 -10.39 16.03
C MET A 121 2.81 -10.53 15.36
N TRP A 122 2.44 -11.74 14.91
CA TRP A 122 1.15 -12.02 14.28
C TRP A 122 -0.03 -11.80 15.24
N VAL A 123 0.10 -12.24 16.49
CA VAL A 123 -0.90 -11.98 17.53
C VAL A 123 -1.03 -10.49 17.79
N GLY A 124 0.09 -9.76 17.90
CA GLY A 124 0.09 -8.30 18.05
C GLY A 124 -0.60 -7.58 16.88
N LEU A 125 -0.31 -7.99 15.64
CA LEU A 125 -0.93 -7.43 14.44
C LEU A 125 -2.43 -7.72 14.38
N SER A 126 -2.85 -8.93 14.76
CA SER A 126 -4.26 -9.31 14.78
C SER A 126 -5.06 -8.44 15.76
N GLN A 127 -4.47 -8.13 16.92
CA GLN A 127 -5.07 -7.23 17.90
C GLN A 127 -5.18 -5.80 17.38
N ILE A 128 -4.13 -5.28 16.72
CA ILE A 128 -4.18 -3.96 16.08
C ILE A 128 -5.29 -3.90 15.04
N ARG A 129 -5.41 -4.92 14.19
CA ARG A 129 -6.45 -4.95 13.14
C ARG A 129 -7.86 -5.09 13.71
N ALA A 130 -8.02 -5.72 14.86
CA ALA A 130 -9.31 -5.80 15.55
C ALA A 130 -9.78 -4.43 16.07
N LEU A 131 -8.85 -3.51 16.36
CA LEU A 131 -9.15 -2.15 16.83
C LEU A 131 -9.39 -1.15 15.68
N LEU A 132 -9.06 -1.50 14.42
CA LEU A 132 -9.26 -0.61 13.27
C LEU A 132 -10.73 -0.20 13.02
N PRO A 133 -11.72 -1.10 13.05
CA PRO A 133 -13.11 -0.74 12.78
C PRO A 133 -13.82 -0.12 13.99
N VAL A 134 -13.22 -0.18 15.18
CA VAL A 134 -13.85 0.24 16.43
C VAL A 134 -13.38 1.65 16.81
N GLN A 135 -14.28 2.45 17.37
CA GLN A 135 -13.90 3.72 17.98
C GLN A 135 -13.17 3.45 19.30
N MET A 136 -11.86 3.74 19.33
CA MET A 136 -11.02 3.45 20.49
C MET A 136 -11.33 4.34 21.69
N SER A 137 -11.47 3.71 22.85
CA SER A 137 -11.44 4.32 24.17
C SER A 137 -10.01 4.66 24.61
N HIS A 138 -9.85 5.43 25.69
CA HIS A 138 -8.52 5.79 26.23
C HIS A 138 -7.69 4.56 26.64
N GLU A 139 -8.32 3.52 27.19
CA GLU A 139 -7.64 2.27 27.56
C GLU A 139 -7.15 1.51 26.33
N GLU A 140 -7.94 1.50 25.25
CA GLU A 140 -7.58 0.88 23.97
C GLU A 140 -6.45 1.64 23.25
N GLU A 141 -6.44 2.98 23.34
CA GLU A 141 -5.32 3.80 22.86
C GLU A 141 -4.00 3.45 23.59
N GLU A 142 -4.03 3.30 24.92
CA GLU A 142 -2.85 2.91 25.70
C GLU A 142 -2.40 1.48 25.37
N LEU A 143 -3.36 0.55 25.25
CA LEU A 143 -3.07 -0.81 24.82
C LEU A 143 -2.41 -0.82 23.45
N MET A 144 -2.92 -0.03 22.50
CA MET A 144 -2.33 0.03 21.18
C MET A 144 -0.91 0.61 21.19
N ARG A 145 -0.62 1.67 21.94
CA ARG A 145 0.76 2.17 22.09
C ARG A 145 1.71 1.09 22.59
N LYS A 146 1.30 0.33 23.62
CA LYS A 146 2.08 -0.80 24.15
C LYS A 146 2.32 -1.88 23.09
N ARG A 147 1.33 -2.17 22.24
CA ARG A 147 1.45 -3.16 21.16
C ARG A 147 2.35 -2.69 20.02
N LEU A 148 2.23 -1.44 19.60
CA LEU A 148 3.13 -0.84 18.61
C LEU A 148 4.58 -0.87 19.09
N TRP A 149 4.82 -0.54 20.36
CA TRP A 149 6.16 -0.62 20.93
C TRP A 149 6.69 -2.06 20.96
N LYS A 150 5.85 -3.02 21.33
CA LYS A 150 6.21 -4.44 21.33
C LYS A 150 6.55 -4.97 19.93
N LEU A 151 5.86 -4.50 18.89
CA LEU A 151 6.16 -4.85 17.51
C LEU A 151 7.54 -4.32 17.08
N VAL A 152 7.86 -3.06 17.40
CA VAL A 152 9.18 -2.48 17.07
C VAL A 152 10.29 -3.17 17.85
N ASN A 153 10.05 -3.56 19.10
CA ASN A 153 11.06 -4.22 19.94
C ASN A 153 11.28 -5.71 19.58
N ASN A 154 10.56 -6.24 18.60
CA ASN A 154 10.75 -7.60 18.13
C ASN A 154 11.90 -7.67 17.12
N ALA A 155 12.82 -8.63 17.28
CA ALA A 155 13.96 -8.79 16.38
C ALA A 155 13.55 -9.02 14.92
N THR A 156 12.41 -9.69 14.69
CA THR A 156 11.84 -9.93 13.36
C THR A 156 11.57 -8.62 12.61
N PHE A 157 11.24 -7.54 13.33
CA PHE A 157 10.95 -6.23 12.73
C PHE A 157 12.13 -5.69 11.91
N PHE A 158 13.36 -5.87 12.40
CA PHE A 158 14.57 -5.40 11.74
C PHE A 158 15.24 -6.47 10.87
N GLN A 159 15.09 -7.75 11.22
CA GLN A 159 15.66 -8.86 10.43
C GLN A 159 14.87 -9.12 9.13
N HIS A 160 13.55 -8.93 9.17
CA HIS A 160 12.65 -9.21 8.06
C HIS A 160 11.79 -7.98 7.71
N PRO A 161 12.39 -6.88 7.22
CA PRO A 161 11.67 -5.63 6.93
C PRO A 161 10.57 -5.80 5.85
N ASP A 162 10.81 -6.68 4.88
CA ASP A 162 9.84 -7.00 3.83
C ASP A 162 8.57 -7.67 4.37
N LEU A 163 8.68 -8.46 5.44
CA LEU A 163 7.53 -9.12 6.06
C LEU A 163 6.56 -8.07 6.64
N ILE A 164 7.07 -7.04 7.30
CA ILE A 164 6.27 -5.93 7.84
C ILE A 164 5.55 -5.17 6.71
N ARG A 165 6.22 -5.00 5.57
CA ARG A 165 5.66 -4.36 4.37
C ARG A 165 4.59 -5.20 3.71
N ILE A 166 4.84 -6.49 3.48
CA ILE A 166 3.87 -7.43 2.88
C ILE A 166 2.61 -7.55 3.74
N LEU A 167 2.76 -7.55 5.07
CA LEU A 167 1.65 -7.54 6.01
C LEU A 167 0.96 -6.18 6.14
N ARG A 168 1.42 -5.16 5.41
CA ARG A 168 0.83 -3.81 5.36
C ARG A 168 0.63 -3.22 6.75
N VAL A 169 1.60 -3.43 7.64
CA VAL A 169 1.49 -2.92 9.02
C VAL A 169 1.47 -1.40 9.03
N HIS A 170 2.25 -0.75 8.15
CA HIS A 170 2.28 0.70 7.97
C HIS A 170 0.90 1.28 7.58
N GLU A 171 0.17 0.65 6.63
CA GLU A 171 -1.20 1.05 6.27
C GLU A 171 -2.14 0.99 7.50
N ASN A 172 -2.06 -0.09 8.30
CA ASN A 172 -2.88 -0.23 9.51
C ASN A 172 -2.56 0.86 10.53
N VAL A 173 -1.28 1.17 10.76
CA VAL A 173 -0.86 2.21 11.72
C VAL A 173 -1.29 3.59 11.27
N MET A 174 -1.22 3.89 9.98
CA MET A 174 -1.75 5.15 9.45
C MET A 174 -3.27 5.24 9.57
N ALA A 175 -4.00 4.15 9.32
CA ALA A 175 -5.45 4.12 9.49
C ALA A 175 -5.85 4.42 10.94
N VAL A 176 -5.11 3.85 11.90
CA VAL A 176 -5.28 4.20 13.32
C VAL A 176 -4.99 5.68 13.58
N MET A 177 -3.88 6.20 13.05
CA MET A 177 -3.55 7.62 13.18
C MET A 177 -4.67 8.51 12.62
N MET A 178 -5.22 8.19 11.45
CA MET A 178 -6.36 8.91 10.85
C MET A 178 -7.60 8.90 11.73
N ASN A 179 -7.97 7.73 12.27
CA ASN A 179 -9.15 7.61 13.14
C ASN A 179 -8.98 8.45 14.42
N THR A 180 -7.78 8.46 15.00
CA THR A 180 -7.47 9.28 16.18
C THR A 180 -7.50 10.79 15.86
N LEU A 181 -6.97 11.20 14.70
CA LEU A 181 -7.00 12.60 14.25
C LEU A 181 -8.42 13.09 13.94
N GLY A 182 -9.22 12.26 13.25
CA GLY A 182 -10.62 12.56 12.95
C GLY A 182 -11.48 12.77 14.20
N ARG A 183 -11.27 11.94 15.24
CA ARG A 183 -11.92 12.13 16.55
C ARG A 183 -11.58 13.48 17.17
N ARG A 184 -10.32 13.92 17.10
CA ARG A 184 -9.90 15.22 17.64
C ARG A 184 -10.56 16.37 16.90
N ALA A 185 -10.60 16.32 15.57
CA ALA A 185 -11.24 17.35 14.76
C ALA A 185 -12.74 17.49 15.13
N GLN A 186 -13.45 16.37 15.31
CA GLN A 186 -14.84 16.35 15.74
C GLN A 186 -15.03 16.88 17.18
N ALA A 187 -14.17 16.46 18.11
CA ALA A 187 -14.24 16.93 19.50
C ALA A 187 -13.95 18.44 19.64
N GLN A 188 -13.15 19.02 18.73
CA GLN A 188 -12.89 20.45 18.67
C GLN A 188 -14.02 21.24 18.00
N SER A 189 -14.74 20.65 17.04
CA SER A 189 -15.90 21.30 16.39
C SER A 189 -17.17 21.28 17.24
N ASP A 190 -17.32 20.28 18.11
CA ASP A 190 -18.49 20.14 18.99
C ASP A 190 -18.37 20.92 20.32
N ALA A 191 -17.27 21.65 20.54
CA ALA A 191 -17.15 22.57 21.67
C ALA A 191 -17.92 23.87 21.35
N PRO A 192 -19.02 24.19 22.06
CA PRO A 192 -19.65 25.48 21.89
C PRO A 192 -18.68 26.57 22.33
N ALA A 193 -18.62 27.66 21.58
CA ALA A 193 -17.97 28.90 21.98
C ALA A 193 -18.66 29.46 23.24
N THR A 194 -18.30 28.95 24.42
CA THR A 194 -18.75 29.48 25.70
C THR A 194 -17.78 30.54 26.17
N THR A 195 -18.22 31.78 25.99
CA THR A 195 -18.06 32.95 26.85
C THR A 195 -17.32 32.75 28.17
N GLU A 196 -16.42 33.69 28.41
CA GLU A 196 -15.76 34.05 29.66
C GLU A 196 -16.66 33.91 30.90
N GLY A 197 -16.08 33.38 31.99
CA GLY A 197 -16.58 33.57 33.35
C GLY A 197 -17.26 32.36 33.98
N GLY A 198 -16.52 31.60 34.80
CA GLY A 198 -17.11 30.60 35.69
C GLY A 198 -16.06 29.74 36.38
N GLU A 199 -15.76 30.07 37.64
CA GLU A 199 -14.95 29.25 38.54
C GLU A 199 -15.55 27.84 38.66
N GLY A 200 -14.80 26.86 38.18
CA GLY A 200 -15.15 25.46 38.27
C GLY A 200 -14.18 24.71 37.40
N VAL A 201 -13.04 24.31 37.98
CA VAL A 201 -12.04 23.46 37.33
C VAL A 201 -12.77 22.25 36.73
N PRO A 202 -12.97 22.18 35.41
CA PRO A 202 -13.41 20.93 34.83
C PRO A 202 -12.19 20.02 34.93
N HIS A 203 -12.38 18.81 35.44
CA HIS A 203 -11.43 17.73 35.19
C HIS A 203 -11.27 17.62 33.67
N LYS A 204 -10.24 18.29 33.15
CA LYS A 204 -9.80 18.20 31.76
C LYS A 204 -9.28 16.76 31.64
N GLU A 205 -10.15 15.82 31.29
CA GLU A 205 -9.76 14.46 30.95
C GLU A 205 -8.53 14.58 30.05
N LYS A 206 -7.42 13.98 30.48
CA LYS A 206 -6.16 14.08 29.74
C LYS A 206 -6.43 13.47 28.38
N ASP A 207 -6.61 14.31 27.38
CA ASP A 207 -6.72 13.91 25.98
C ASP A 207 -5.43 13.17 25.61
N THR A 208 -5.43 11.83 25.68
CA THR A 208 -4.28 10.97 25.36
C THR A 208 -4.10 10.76 23.86
N SER A 209 -5.00 11.29 23.03
CA SER A 209 -4.99 11.03 21.60
C SER A 209 -3.73 11.57 20.93
N HIS A 210 -3.12 12.63 21.47
CA HIS A 210 -1.81 13.11 21.01
C HIS A 210 -0.67 12.10 21.28
N GLU A 211 -0.65 11.43 22.42
CA GLU A 211 0.35 10.40 22.72
C GLU A 211 0.21 9.22 21.77
N MET A 212 -1.02 8.90 21.39
CA MET A 212 -1.31 7.84 20.43
C MET A 212 -0.76 8.20 19.03
N VAL A 213 -1.02 9.41 18.55
CA VAL A 213 -0.46 9.93 17.29
C VAL A 213 1.07 9.90 17.31
N VAL A 214 1.69 10.34 18.40
CA VAL A 214 3.17 10.29 18.57
C VAL A 214 3.67 8.84 18.53
N GLY A 215 2.96 7.90 19.16
CA GLY A 215 3.27 6.46 19.12
C GLY A 215 3.24 5.89 17.70
N CYS A 216 2.20 6.24 16.93
CA CYS A 216 2.10 5.88 15.51
C CYS A 216 3.23 6.48 14.68
N CYS A 217 3.49 7.79 14.81
CA CYS A 217 4.55 8.47 14.06
C CYS A 217 5.92 7.85 14.37
N ARG A 218 6.20 7.56 15.64
CA ARG A 218 7.46 6.91 16.04
C ARG A 218 7.61 5.52 15.41
N PHE A 219 6.54 4.71 15.41
CA PHE A 219 6.53 3.42 14.73
C PHE A 219 6.86 3.57 13.23
N LEU A 220 6.20 4.52 12.56
CA LEU A 220 6.38 4.75 11.13
C LEU A 220 7.80 5.25 10.81
N CYS A 221 8.39 6.11 11.65
CA CYS A 221 9.79 6.51 11.50
C CYS A 221 10.75 5.31 11.60
N TYR A 222 10.51 4.37 12.54
CA TYR A 222 11.30 3.13 12.60
C TYR A 222 11.11 2.27 11.36
N PHE A 223 9.86 2.13 10.88
CA PHE A 223 9.55 1.41 9.66
C PHE A 223 10.31 1.98 8.45
N CYS A 224 10.33 3.30 8.25
CA CYS A 224 11.11 3.94 7.20
C CYS A 224 12.61 3.62 7.31
N ARG A 225 13.18 3.63 8.52
CA ARG A 225 14.61 3.34 8.74
C ARG A 225 15.02 1.91 8.43
N THR A 226 14.08 0.97 8.37
CA THR A 226 14.40 -0.44 8.12
C THR A 226 14.76 -0.76 6.67
N GLY A 227 14.41 0.09 5.70
CA GLY A 227 14.83 -0.12 4.31
C GLY A 227 14.21 0.83 3.29
N ARG A 228 14.88 0.96 2.14
CA ARG A 228 14.48 1.87 1.04
C ARG A 228 13.12 1.53 0.41
N GLN A 229 12.77 0.25 0.34
CA GLN A 229 11.45 -0.14 -0.18
C GLN A 229 10.32 0.17 0.80
N ASN A 230 10.61 0.20 2.10
CA ASN A 230 9.66 0.59 3.14
C ASN A 230 9.43 2.11 3.12
N GLN A 231 10.49 2.88 2.90
CA GLN A 231 10.40 4.31 2.59
C GLN A 231 9.53 4.59 1.37
N LYS A 232 9.72 3.86 0.27
CA LYS A 232 8.89 3.99 -0.92
C LYS A 232 7.42 3.71 -0.64
N ALA A 233 7.11 2.65 0.11
CA ALA A 233 5.73 2.36 0.53
C ALA A 233 5.11 3.50 1.39
N MET A 234 5.93 4.18 2.22
CA MET A 234 5.48 5.36 2.95
C MET A 234 5.35 6.61 2.07
N PHE A 235 6.17 6.74 1.03
CA PHE A 235 6.13 7.84 0.08
C PHE A 235 4.85 7.83 -0.78
N ASP A 236 4.24 6.66 -1.01
CA ASP A 236 2.91 6.58 -1.64
C ASP A 236 1.82 7.28 -0.81
N HIS A 237 2.07 7.50 0.48
CA HIS A 237 1.20 8.18 1.43
C HIS A 237 1.66 9.60 1.79
N PHE A 238 2.61 10.16 1.05
CA PHE A 238 3.25 11.42 1.38
C PHE A 238 2.28 12.60 1.47
N ASP A 239 1.32 12.69 0.54
CA ASP A 239 0.34 13.78 0.53
C ASP A 239 -0.50 13.83 1.81
N PHE A 240 -0.97 12.67 2.26
CA PHE A 240 -1.70 12.52 3.52
C PHE A 240 -0.85 12.96 4.74
N LEU A 241 0.44 12.63 4.75
CA LEU A 241 1.35 13.04 5.83
C LEU A 241 1.55 14.56 5.84
N LEU A 242 1.64 15.19 4.67
CA LEU A 242 1.79 16.65 4.55
C LEU A 242 0.50 17.40 4.89
N ASP A 243 -0.68 16.89 4.53
CA ASP A 243 -1.95 17.49 4.93
C ASP A 243 -2.12 17.56 6.45
N ASN A 244 -1.48 16.63 7.16
CA ASN A 244 -1.53 16.51 8.62
C ASN A 244 -0.22 16.97 9.27
N ALA A 245 0.68 17.64 8.55
CA ALA A 245 2.01 17.99 9.04
C ALA A 245 1.99 19.01 10.19
N ASN A 246 1.02 19.94 10.18
CA ASN A 246 0.84 20.97 11.21
C ASN A 246 0.43 20.42 12.59
N ILE A 247 0.03 19.15 12.66
CA ILE A 247 -0.44 18.54 13.90
C ILE A 247 0.73 18.29 14.85
N LEU A 248 0.59 18.82 16.07
CA LEU A 248 1.54 18.71 17.20
C LEU A 248 2.85 19.51 17.04
N LEU A 249 2.99 20.36 16.01
CA LEU A 249 4.20 21.18 15.84
C LEU A 249 4.32 22.31 16.88
N ALA A 250 3.21 22.92 17.27
CA ALA A 250 3.20 24.07 18.17
C ALA A 250 3.46 23.73 19.66
N ARG A 251 3.54 22.44 20.04
CA ARG A 251 3.65 21.98 21.44
C ARG A 251 5.09 21.72 21.86
N PRO A 252 5.76 22.64 22.60
CA PRO A 252 7.15 22.45 23.03
C PRO A 252 7.31 21.26 23.99
N SER A 253 6.24 20.92 24.73
CA SER A 253 6.20 19.81 25.69
C SER A 253 6.10 18.44 25.01
N LEU A 254 5.73 18.39 23.72
CA LEU A 254 5.55 17.18 22.94
C LEU A 254 6.60 17.12 21.84
N ARG A 255 7.87 17.13 22.23
CA ARG A 255 9.04 16.85 21.38
C ARG A 255 9.08 15.38 20.90
N GLY A 256 7.91 14.84 20.57
CA GLY A 256 7.69 13.51 20.02
C GLY A 256 7.63 13.55 18.50
N SER A 257 7.60 12.36 17.90
CA SER A 257 7.49 12.21 16.45
C SER A 257 6.15 12.73 15.94
N THR A 258 6.21 13.52 14.87
CA THR A 258 5.09 14.17 14.19
C THR A 258 4.88 13.56 12.80
N PRO A 259 3.73 13.74 12.15
CA PRO A 259 3.53 13.31 10.76
C PRO A 259 4.58 13.90 9.80
N LEU A 260 5.04 15.14 10.07
CA LEU A 260 6.13 15.76 9.32
C LEU A 260 7.45 14.99 9.45
N ASP A 261 7.78 14.43 10.62
CA ASP A 261 8.95 13.57 10.79
C ASP A 261 8.84 12.26 10.02
N VAL A 262 7.63 11.72 9.87
CA VAL A 262 7.38 10.51 9.10
C VAL A 262 7.57 10.80 7.62
N ALA A 263 7.04 11.93 7.13
CA ALA A 263 7.26 12.40 5.77
C ALA A 263 8.76 12.57 5.50
N TYR A 264 9.48 13.26 6.38
CA TYR A 264 10.93 13.34 6.31
C TYR A 264 11.61 11.95 6.29
N SER A 265 11.27 11.06 7.23
CA SER A 265 11.90 9.74 7.34
C SER A 265 11.68 8.88 6.09
N SER A 266 10.60 9.12 5.33
CA SER A 266 10.33 8.46 4.05
C SER A 266 11.29 8.90 2.93
N LEU A 267 11.93 10.06 3.05
CA LEU A 267 12.89 10.60 2.07
C LEU A 267 14.34 10.47 2.54
N MET A 268 14.56 10.37 3.85
CA MET A 268 15.87 10.36 4.49
C MET A 268 16.82 9.37 3.80
N GLU A 269 17.99 9.86 3.37
CA GLU A 269 19.07 9.05 2.75
C GLU A 269 18.65 8.32 1.45
N ASN A 270 17.56 8.74 0.81
CA ASN A 270 17.04 8.14 -0.42
C ASN A 270 16.98 9.14 -1.58
N THR A 271 18.04 9.15 -2.38
CA THR A 271 18.17 10.07 -3.53
C THR A 271 17.10 9.85 -4.59
N GLU A 272 16.65 8.61 -4.82
CA GLU A 272 15.61 8.31 -5.81
C GLU A 272 14.26 8.95 -5.43
N LEU A 273 13.88 8.86 -4.16
CA LEU A 273 12.64 9.45 -3.67
C LEU A 273 12.74 10.98 -3.57
N ALA A 274 13.92 11.50 -3.22
CA ALA A 274 14.16 12.94 -3.21
C ALA A 274 14.02 13.56 -4.61
N LEU A 275 14.47 12.87 -5.66
CA LEU A 275 14.26 13.29 -7.06
C LEU A 275 12.81 13.08 -7.53
N ALA A 276 12.08 12.14 -6.93
CA ALA A 276 10.67 11.92 -7.22
C ALA A 276 9.73 12.94 -6.55
N LEU A 277 10.26 13.88 -5.77
CA LEU A 277 9.48 14.95 -5.16
C LEU A 277 8.87 15.85 -6.23
N ARG A 278 7.59 16.16 -6.05
CA ARG A 278 6.86 17.06 -6.92
C ARG A 278 6.79 18.46 -6.30
N GLU A 279 6.71 19.46 -7.16
CA GLU A 279 6.62 20.88 -6.79
C GLU A 279 5.51 21.16 -5.75
N HIS A 280 4.33 20.58 -5.95
CA HIS A 280 3.16 20.76 -5.07
C HIS A 280 3.45 20.41 -3.59
N TYR A 281 4.31 19.43 -3.33
CA TYR A 281 4.64 19.03 -1.96
C TYR A 281 5.48 20.08 -1.24
N LEU A 282 6.46 20.65 -1.94
CA LEU A 282 7.32 21.72 -1.42
C LEU A 282 6.55 23.04 -1.27
N GLU A 283 5.65 23.32 -2.21
CA GLU A 283 4.74 24.46 -2.15
C GLU A 283 3.86 24.41 -0.88
N LYS A 284 3.27 23.25 -0.57
CA LYS A 284 2.44 23.07 0.64
C LYS A 284 3.21 23.42 1.92
N ILE A 285 4.46 22.98 2.03
CA ILE A 285 5.33 23.27 3.17
C ILE A 285 5.77 24.73 3.19
N ALA A 286 6.06 25.34 2.04
CA ALA A 286 6.37 26.78 1.95
C ALA A 286 5.19 27.64 2.42
N VAL A 287 3.95 27.26 2.07
CA VAL A 287 2.73 27.92 2.56
C VAL A 287 2.61 27.77 4.08
N TYR A 288 2.85 26.58 4.66
CA TYR A 288 2.82 26.42 6.11
C TYR A 288 3.90 27.23 6.83
N LEU A 289 5.11 27.29 6.27
CA LEU A 289 6.19 28.13 6.79
C LEU A 289 5.82 29.62 6.74
N SER A 290 5.14 30.07 5.67
CA SER A 290 4.67 31.46 5.57
C SER A 290 3.69 31.82 6.69
N ARG A 291 2.75 30.92 7.00
CA ARG A 291 1.76 31.11 8.07
C ARG A 291 2.41 31.16 9.45
N CYS A 292 3.39 30.29 9.68
CA CYS A 292 4.20 30.27 10.90
C CYS A 292 4.94 31.60 11.14
N GLY A 293 5.38 32.28 10.07
CA GLY A 293 5.98 33.62 10.14
C GLY A 293 5.01 34.76 10.49
N LEU A 294 3.70 34.51 10.44
CA LEU A 294 2.64 35.51 10.66
C LEU A 294 1.79 35.22 11.91
N GLN A 295 2.05 34.12 12.61
CA GLN A 295 1.25 33.66 13.74
C GLN A 295 2.10 33.51 14.99
N SER A 296 1.69 34.19 16.06
CA SER A 296 2.28 34.03 17.39
C SER A 296 1.97 32.66 17.99
N ASN A 297 2.96 32.04 18.63
CA ASN A 297 2.75 30.79 19.36
C ASN A 297 2.03 31.06 20.69
N SER A 298 0.71 30.82 20.73
CA SER A 298 -0.12 31.04 21.93
C SER A 298 0.32 30.19 23.12
N GLU A 299 0.81 28.96 22.91
CA GLU A 299 1.25 28.08 23.99
C GLU A 299 2.53 28.56 24.67
N LEU A 300 3.45 29.18 23.91
CA LEU A 300 4.65 29.81 24.48
C LEU A 300 4.29 31.08 25.25
N VAL A 301 3.38 31.89 24.72
CA VAL A 301 2.87 33.08 25.41
C VAL A 301 2.18 32.70 26.73
N GLU A 302 1.35 31.64 26.74
CA GLU A 302 0.73 31.08 27.96
C GLU A 302 1.77 30.62 29.00
N LYS A 303 2.94 30.15 28.56
CA LYS A 303 4.05 29.76 29.45
C LYS A 303 4.86 30.95 29.96
N GLY A 304 4.50 32.18 29.59
CA GLY A 304 5.15 33.41 30.04
C GLY A 304 6.32 33.86 29.16
N TYR A 305 6.49 33.29 27.96
CA TYR A 305 7.49 33.79 27.00
C TYR A 305 6.99 35.07 26.31
N PRO A 306 7.89 36.00 25.93
CA PRO A 306 7.52 37.16 25.13
C PRO A 306 6.91 36.74 23.79
N ASP A 307 5.87 37.46 23.37
CA ASP A 307 5.30 37.29 22.04
C ASP A 307 6.27 37.84 20.98
N LEU A 308 6.72 36.96 20.09
CA LEU A 308 7.64 37.28 19.01
C LEU A 308 6.93 37.69 17.71
N GLY A 309 5.60 37.49 17.62
CA GLY A 309 4.84 37.69 16.39
C GLY A 309 4.96 36.56 15.35
N TRP A 310 5.72 35.51 15.66
CA TRP A 310 5.90 34.31 14.83
C TRP A 310 6.19 33.07 15.69
N ASP A 311 6.07 31.86 15.14
CA ASP A 311 6.32 30.60 15.87
C ASP A 311 7.72 30.02 15.59
N PRO A 312 8.71 30.18 16.49
CA PRO A 312 10.05 29.64 16.28
C PRO A 312 10.13 28.11 16.32
N VAL A 313 9.20 27.43 17.01
CA VAL A 313 9.24 25.98 17.20
C VAL A 313 8.72 25.28 15.95
N GLU A 314 7.62 25.75 15.39
CA GLU A 314 7.07 25.21 14.15
C GLU A 314 7.98 25.53 12.94
N GLY A 315 8.53 26.76 12.89
CA GLY A 315 9.41 27.21 11.81
C GLY A 315 10.68 26.38 11.67
N GLU A 316 11.34 26.03 12.79
CA GLU A 316 12.52 25.16 12.81
C GLU A 316 12.24 23.82 12.10
N ARG A 317 11.05 23.26 12.30
CA ARG A 317 10.69 21.92 11.83
C ARG A 317 10.40 21.88 10.34
N TYR A 318 9.74 22.91 9.81
CA TYR A 318 9.58 23.07 8.37
C TYR A 318 10.90 23.34 7.67
N LEU A 319 11.78 24.16 8.25
CA LEU A 319 13.11 24.41 7.71
C LEU A 319 13.98 23.16 7.72
N ASP A 320 13.94 22.37 8.79
CA ASP A 320 14.61 21.08 8.86
C ASP A 320 14.09 20.13 7.78
N PHE A 321 12.77 20.03 7.59
CA PHE A 321 12.19 19.23 6.52
C PHE A 321 12.70 19.66 5.12
N LEU A 322 12.69 20.97 4.83
CA LEU A 322 13.19 21.50 3.55
C LEU A 322 14.69 21.22 3.38
N ARG A 323 15.48 21.38 4.43
CA ARG A 323 16.92 21.05 4.44
C ARG A 323 17.14 19.60 4.01
N TYR A 324 16.35 18.65 4.49
CA TYR A 324 16.49 17.24 4.13
C TYR A 324 15.96 16.90 2.73
N CYS A 325 15.02 17.67 2.19
CA CYS A 325 14.61 17.53 0.79
C CYS A 325 15.70 17.99 -0.18
N VAL A 326 16.50 18.97 0.22
CA VAL A 326 17.59 19.55 -0.58
C VAL A 326 18.91 18.81 -0.37
N TRP A 327 19.19 18.31 0.83
CA TRP A 327 20.46 17.69 1.19
C TRP A 327 20.29 16.21 1.49
N VAL A 328 20.81 15.35 0.61
CA VAL A 328 20.68 13.89 0.69
C VAL A 328 22.05 13.24 0.56
N ASN A 329 22.43 12.39 1.52
CA ASN A 329 23.70 11.63 1.49
C ASN A 329 24.98 12.47 1.32
N GLY A 330 24.96 13.75 1.73
CA GLY A 330 26.12 14.64 1.60
C GLY A 330 26.17 15.43 0.29
N GLU A 331 25.18 15.27 -0.57
CA GLU A 331 25.05 15.98 -1.85
C GLU A 331 23.77 16.83 -1.87
N SER A 332 23.81 17.92 -2.64
CA SER A 332 22.65 18.79 -2.86
C SER A 332 21.85 18.33 -4.07
N VAL A 333 20.54 18.18 -3.91
CA VAL A 333 19.60 17.96 -5.01
C VAL A 333 19.22 19.33 -5.58
N GLU A 334 19.90 19.74 -6.65
CA GLU A 334 19.77 21.09 -7.22
C GLU A 334 18.35 21.42 -7.69
N GLU A 335 17.62 20.46 -8.27
CA GLU A 335 16.22 20.64 -8.70
C GLU A 335 15.33 21.04 -7.52
N ASN A 336 15.43 20.32 -6.40
CA ASN A 336 14.72 20.65 -5.17
C ASN A 336 15.19 21.99 -4.58
N ALA A 337 16.50 22.26 -4.60
CA ALA A 337 17.06 23.50 -4.08
C ALA A 337 16.50 24.74 -4.81
N ASN A 338 16.43 24.66 -6.15
CA ASN A 338 15.90 25.72 -6.98
C ASN A 338 14.42 25.98 -6.67
N LEU A 339 13.61 24.92 -6.57
CA LEU A 339 12.19 25.04 -6.20
C LEU A 339 12.01 25.67 -4.83
N VAL A 340 12.75 25.20 -3.82
CA VAL A 340 12.70 25.77 -2.46
C VAL A 340 13.08 27.26 -2.49
N PHE A 341 14.13 27.64 -3.22
CA PHE A 341 14.53 29.04 -3.35
C PHE A 341 13.44 29.89 -4.01
N VAL A 342 12.81 29.40 -5.09
CA VAL A 342 11.71 30.09 -5.76
C VAL A 342 10.52 30.26 -4.82
N PHE A 343 10.06 29.20 -4.15
CA PHE A 343 8.91 29.27 -3.27
C PHE A 343 9.15 30.20 -2.07
N LEU A 344 10.32 30.16 -1.45
CA LEU A 344 10.66 31.08 -0.36
C LEU A 344 10.72 32.54 -0.83
N SER A 345 11.22 32.79 -2.04
CA SER A 345 11.27 34.14 -2.63
C SER A 345 9.88 34.68 -2.97
N VAL A 346 8.98 33.81 -3.44
CA VAL A 346 7.58 34.19 -3.73
C VAL A 346 6.83 34.48 -2.42
N VAL A 347 7.04 33.66 -1.39
CA VAL A 347 6.44 33.86 -0.06
C VAL A 347 6.86 35.19 0.57
N GLN A 348 8.08 35.68 0.35
CA GLN A 348 8.53 36.98 0.86
C GLN A 348 7.86 38.19 0.20
N ASN A 349 7.24 38.02 -0.97
CA ASN A 349 6.58 39.09 -1.72
C ASN A 349 5.07 39.19 -1.49
N VAL A 350 4.52 38.36 -0.59
CA VAL A 350 3.13 38.39 -0.11
C VAL A 350 3.14 38.85 1.34
#